data_AF-A0A6V7LL72-F1
#
_entry.id   AF-A0A6V7LL72-F1
#
_cell.length_a   1.000
_cell.length_b   1.000
_cell.length_c   1.000
_cell.angle_alpha   90.00
_cell.angle_beta   90.00
_cell.angle_gamma   90.00
#
_symmetry.space_group_name_H-M   'P 1'
#
loop_
_entity.id
_entity.type
_entity.pdbx_description
1 polymer ?
#
loop_
_entity_poly.entity_id
_entity_poly.type
_entity_poly.pdbx_seq_one_letter_code
_entity_poly.pdbx_strand_id
1 'polypeptide(L)'
;PEAQVFSQAYFEELSPFVDYFSLMTYDFSNIQRPGPNAPLEWVRECVEKLVPDDDDPKRAQILMGLNFYGNNYTPEGGGPIVGHQYLKILESFKGKVQWDDRSKEHFFES
;
A
#
# COMPACT_ATOMS: atom_id res chain seq x y z
N PRO A 1 -18.34 2.38 10.90
CA PRO A 1 -17.63 2.68 9.63
C PRO A 1 -16.97 4.05 9.74
N GLU A 2 -15.64 4.10 9.83
CA GLU A 2 -14.94 5.38 9.76
C GLU A 2 -15.30 6.06 8.43
N ALA A 3 -15.73 7.31 8.51
CA ALA A 3 -16.14 8.07 7.35
C ALA A 3 -14.98 8.11 6.36
N GLN A 4 -15.23 7.68 5.12
CA GLN A 4 -14.24 7.76 4.07
C GLN A 4 -13.91 9.23 3.82
N VAL A 5 -12.69 9.65 4.18
CA VAL A 5 -12.26 11.06 4.13
C VAL A 5 -12.28 11.58 2.69
N PHE A 6 -12.02 10.71 1.70
CA PHE A 6 -12.07 11.01 0.28
C PHE A 6 -12.82 9.91 -0.49
N SER A 7 -13.94 10.26 -1.14
CA SER A 7 -14.89 9.35 -1.78
C SER A 7 -14.98 9.65 -3.29
N GLN A 8 -15.70 8.79 -4.02
CA GLN A 8 -16.02 9.01 -5.44
C GLN A 8 -16.61 10.39 -5.72
N ALA A 9 -17.53 10.87 -4.88
CA ALA A 9 -18.16 12.17 -5.07
C ALA A 9 -17.14 13.32 -5.09
N TYR A 10 -16.15 13.29 -4.17
CA TYR A 10 -15.07 14.28 -4.16
C TYR A 10 -14.13 14.11 -5.36
N PHE A 11 -13.85 12.88 -5.78
CA PHE A 11 -13.06 12.62 -6.98
C PHE A 11 -13.75 13.21 -8.23
N GLU A 12 -15.04 12.98 -8.40
CA GLU A 12 -15.83 13.50 -9.52
C GLU A 12 -15.85 15.03 -9.53
N GLU A 13 -16.05 15.67 -8.37
CA GLU A 13 -16.06 17.13 -8.24
C GLU A 13 -14.70 17.76 -8.59
N LEU A 14 -13.60 17.13 -8.19
CA LEU A 14 -12.25 17.67 -8.36
C LEU A 14 -11.60 17.29 -9.69
N SER A 15 -12.02 16.19 -10.32
CA SER A 15 -11.44 15.67 -11.57
C SER A 15 -11.33 16.69 -12.72
N PRO A 16 -12.22 17.69 -12.87
CA PRO A 16 -12.07 18.71 -13.93
C PRO A 16 -11.02 19.78 -13.62
N PHE A 17 -10.54 19.86 -12.37
CA PHE A 17 -9.68 20.95 -11.88
C PHE A 17 -8.23 20.51 -11.59
N VAL A 18 -7.94 19.21 -11.61
CA VAL A 18 -6.60 18.67 -11.38
C VAL A 18 -6.22 17.70 -12.50
N ASP A 19 -4.93 17.66 -12.84
CA ASP A 19 -4.44 16.73 -13.86
C ASP A 19 -4.45 15.28 -13.36
N TYR A 20 -4.01 15.07 -12.12
CA TYR A 20 -3.82 13.75 -11.52
C TYR A 20 -4.01 13.75 -10.00
N PHE A 21 -4.35 12.58 -9.46
CA PHE A 21 -4.46 12.29 -8.03
C PHE A 21 -3.40 11.30 -7.60
N SER A 22 -2.54 11.67 -6.65
CA SER A 22 -1.62 10.74 -6.00
C SER A 22 -2.38 9.94 -4.95
N LEU A 23 -2.81 8.72 -5.29
CA LEU A 23 -3.58 7.87 -4.39
C LEU A 23 -2.65 7.08 -3.47
N MET A 24 -2.74 7.32 -2.16
CA MET A 24 -1.86 6.75 -1.14
C MET A 24 -2.23 5.28 -0.83
N THR A 25 -2.07 4.38 -1.80
CA THR A 25 -2.38 2.95 -1.70
C THR A 25 -1.27 2.16 -1.01
N TYR A 26 -0.83 2.62 0.16
CA TYR A 26 0.16 1.97 1.03
C TYR A 26 -0.11 2.36 2.50
N ASP A 27 0.71 1.86 3.44
CA ASP A 27 0.49 1.96 4.89
C ASP A 27 -0.80 1.27 5.37
N PHE A 28 -1.14 0.14 4.77
CA PHE A 28 -2.29 -0.68 5.18
C PHE A 28 -2.13 -1.24 6.60
N SER A 29 -0.95 -1.76 6.92
CA SER A 29 -0.60 -2.32 8.22
C SER A 29 0.14 -1.32 9.11
N ASN A 30 0.08 -1.55 10.42
CA ASN A 30 0.76 -0.72 11.42
C ASN A 30 1.31 -1.60 12.56
N ILE A 31 2.03 -0.99 13.50
CA ILE A 31 2.70 -1.72 14.60
C ILE A 31 1.70 -2.53 15.46
N GLN A 32 0.45 -2.06 15.63
CA GLN A 32 -0.57 -2.78 16.40
C GLN A 32 -1.19 -3.94 15.61
N ARG A 33 -1.14 -3.87 14.27
CA ARG A 33 -1.61 -4.91 13.35
C ARG A 33 -0.58 -5.15 12.24
N PRO A 34 0.54 -5.84 12.56
CA PRO A 34 1.59 -6.16 11.59
C PRO A 34 1.04 -6.91 10.38
N GLY A 35 1.61 -6.65 9.22
CA GLY A 35 1.17 -7.26 7.97
C GLY A 35 1.74 -6.58 6.72
N PRO A 36 1.10 -6.80 5.55
CA PRO A 36 1.56 -6.28 4.26
C PRO A 36 1.50 -4.75 4.19
N ASN A 37 2.35 -4.13 3.36
CA ASN A 37 2.34 -2.68 3.19
C ASN A 37 1.14 -2.21 2.37
N ALA A 38 0.82 -2.94 1.31
CA ALA A 38 -0.15 -2.60 0.28
C ALA A 38 -0.74 -3.88 -0.37
N PRO A 39 -1.57 -4.66 0.35
CA PRO A 39 -2.11 -5.91 -0.19
C PRO A 39 -2.90 -5.66 -1.49
N LEU A 40 -2.60 -6.45 -2.53
CA LEU A 40 -3.03 -6.16 -3.92
C LEU A 40 -4.55 -5.95 -4.07
N GLU A 41 -5.36 -6.79 -3.41
CA GLU A 41 -6.82 -6.67 -3.53
C GLU A 41 -7.34 -5.37 -2.91
N TRP A 42 -6.76 -4.95 -1.78
CA TRP A 42 -7.11 -3.67 -1.16
C TRP A 42 -6.71 -2.48 -2.04
N VAL A 43 -5.54 -2.54 -2.67
CA VAL A 43 -5.10 -1.51 -3.63
C VAL A 43 -6.09 -1.41 -4.80
N ARG A 44 -6.54 -2.54 -5.34
CA ARG A 44 -7.56 -2.59 -6.39
C ARG A 44 -8.87 -1.95 -5.92
N GLU A 45 -9.38 -2.36 -4.77
CA GLU A 45 -10.60 -1.80 -4.19
C GLU A 45 -10.51 -0.28 -4.00
N CYS A 46 -9.36 0.26 -3.60
CA CYS A 46 -9.16 1.70 -3.45
C CYS A 46 -9.34 2.46 -4.77
N VAL A 47 -8.86 1.91 -5.89
CA VAL A 47 -9.05 2.49 -7.22
C VAL A 47 -10.52 2.37 -7.65
N GLU A 48 -11.11 1.17 -7.52
CA GLU A 48 -12.48 0.89 -7.94
C GLU A 48 -13.53 1.67 -7.12
N LYS A 49 -13.24 2.01 -5.86
CA LYS A 49 -14.10 2.88 -5.04
C LYS A 49 -14.13 4.33 -5.50
N LEU A 50 -13.16 4.79 -6.29
CA LEU A 50 -13.11 6.15 -6.84
C LEU A 50 -13.60 6.20 -8.27
N VAL A 51 -13.20 5.23 -9.08
CA VAL A 51 -13.60 5.09 -10.48
C VAL A 51 -13.92 3.61 -10.68
N PRO A 52 -15.18 3.16 -10.62
CA PRO A 52 -15.51 1.73 -10.69
C PRO A 52 -15.25 1.11 -12.07
N ASP A 53 -15.69 1.80 -13.12
CA ASP A 53 -15.55 1.38 -14.52
C ASP A 53 -14.10 1.50 -14.98
N ASP A 54 -13.54 0.43 -15.52
CA ASP A 54 -12.16 0.40 -16.02
C ASP A 54 -11.99 1.15 -17.35
N ASP A 55 -13.07 1.34 -18.09
CA ASP A 55 -13.11 2.10 -19.34
C ASP A 55 -13.35 3.62 -19.12
N ASP A 56 -13.63 4.08 -17.88
CA ASP A 56 -13.77 5.53 -17.62
C ASP A 56 -12.40 6.21 -17.80
N PRO A 57 -12.27 7.22 -18.69
CA PRO A 57 -11.01 7.91 -18.94
C PRO A 57 -10.41 8.58 -17.69
N LYS A 58 -11.22 8.88 -16.67
CA LYS A 58 -10.74 9.41 -15.38
C LYS A 58 -9.90 8.40 -14.61
N ARG A 59 -9.98 7.10 -14.91
CA ARG A 59 -9.10 6.05 -14.35
C ARG A 59 -7.62 6.42 -14.55
N ALA A 60 -7.28 7.04 -15.69
CA ALA A 60 -5.93 7.49 -16.01
C ALA A 60 -5.46 8.72 -15.19
N GLN A 61 -6.36 9.42 -14.51
CA GLN A 61 -6.00 10.50 -13.59
C GLN A 61 -5.50 9.96 -12.24
N ILE A 62 -5.63 8.67 -11.95
CA ILE A 62 -5.17 8.08 -10.70
C ILE A 62 -3.71 7.63 -10.83
N LEU A 63 -2.82 8.24 -10.05
CA LEU A 63 -1.46 7.76 -9.84
C LEU A 63 -1.47 6.83 -8.63
N MET A 64 -1.38 5.52 -8.89
CA MET A 64 -1.33 4.50 -7.85
C MET A 64 -0.04 4.65 -7.04
N GLY A 65 -0.18 4.83 -5.73
CA GLY A 65 0.93 4.92 -4.81
C GLY A 65 1.63 3.58 -4.61
N LEU A 66 2.95 3.58 -4.72
CA LEU A 66 3.80 2.41 -4.49
C LEU A 66 4.84 2.75 -3.42
N ASN A 67 4.93 1.93 -2.38
CA ASN A 67 5.92 2.11 -1.32
C ASN A 67 7.29 1.57 -1.73
N PHE A 68 8.34 2.38 -1.57
CA PHE A 68 9.75 1.99 -1.72
C PHE A 68 10.46 1.81 -0.35
N TYR A 69 9.65 1.58 0.67
CA TYR A 69 10.06 1.15 2.01
C TYR A 69 9.28 -0.11 2.38
N GLY A 70 9.76 -0.85 3.36
CA GLY A 70 9.00 -1.92 4.03
C GLY A 70 8.85 -1.62 5.50
N ASN A 71 8.28 -2.54 6.26
CA ASN A 71 8.20 -2.44 7.71
C ASN A 71 8.92 -3.61 8.37
N ASN A 72 9.70 -3.33 9.41
CA ASN A 72 10.27 -4.35 10.30
C ASN A 72 9.50 -4.31 11.62
N TYR A 73 8.71 -5.35 11.88
CA TYR A 73 7.93 -5.50 13.11
C TYR A 73 8.66 -6.43 14.08
N THR A 74 8.83 -5.99 15.33
CA THR A 74 9.47 -6.74 16.43
C THR A 74 8.57 -6.74 17.67
N PRO A 75 8.83 -7.61 18.67
CA PRO A 75 8.06 -7.61 19.91
C PRO A 75 8.14 -6.28 20.69
N GLU A 76 9.26 -5.55 20.57
CA GLU A 76 9.51 -4.28 21.25
C GLU A 76 8.95 -3.06 20.50
N GLY A 77 8.37 -3.28 19.32
CA GLY A 77 7.89 -2.23 18.43
C GLY A 77 8.31 -2.49 17.00
N GLY A 78 8.42 -1.46 16.18
CA GLY A 78 8.78 -1.65 14.79
C GLY A 78 8.61 -0.38 14.01
N GLY A 79 8.96 -0.41 12.74
CA GLY A 79 8.78 0.77 11.90
C GLY A 79 9.29 0.60 10.49
N PRO A 80 9.19 1.68 9.71
CA PRO A 80 9.60 1.68 8.32
C PRO A 80 11.10 1.45 8.21
N ILE A 81 11.48 0.62 7.25
CA ILE A 81 12.87 0.37 6.85
C ILE A 81 13.05 0.71 5.38
N VAL A 82 14.20 1.28 5.06
CA VAL A 82 14.63 1.57 3.69
C VAL A 82 15.70 0.57 3.23
N GLY A 83 16.05 0.61 1.94
CA GLY A 83 16.87 -0.43 1.29
C GLY A 83 18.15 -0.84 2.04
N HIS A 84 18.95 0.11 2.54
CA HIS A 84 20.20 -0.23 3.25
C HIS A 84 19.94 -0.93 4.60
N GLN A 85 18.84 -0.61 5.29
CA GLN A 85 18.44 -1.27 6.53
C GLN A 85 17.94 -2.69 6.23
N TYR A 86 17.15 -2.87 5.17
CA TYR A 86 16.72 -4.18 4.69
C TYR A 86 17.91 -5.09 4.37
N LEU A 87 18.90 -4.58 3.63
CA LEU A 87 20.11 -5.34 3.29
C LEU A 87 20.88 -5.77 4.55
N LYS A 88 21.03 -4.88 5.54
CA LYS A 88 21.69 -5.20 6.81
C LYS A 88 20.96 -6.30 7.59
N ILE A 89 19.62 -6.31 7.56
CA ILE A 89 18.83 -7.39 8.18
C ILE A 89 19.10 -8.71 7.45
N LEU A 90 19.09 -8.71 6.11
CA LEU A 90 19.32 -9.90 5.30
C LEU A 90 20.71 -10.53 5.49
N GLU A 91 21.76 -9.75 5.78
CA GLU A 91 23.10 -10.28 6.07
C GLU A 91 23.07 -11.28 7.26
N SER A 92 22.25 -10.97 8.27
CA SER A 92 22.09 -11.77 9.47
C SER A 92 21.04 -12.88 9.32
N PHE A 93 20.08 -12.72 8.41
CA PHE A 93 18.99 -13.67 8.19
C PHE A 93 19.49 -14.95 7.51
N LYS A 94 19.18 -16.11 8.10
CA LYS A 94 19.55 -17.44 7.56
C LYS A 94 18.38 -18.22 6.96
N GLY A 95 17.17 -17.66 7.02
CA GLY A 95 15.96 -18.27 6.47
C GLY A 95 15.78 -17.98 4.97
N LYS A 96 14.55 -18.21 4.50
CA LYS A 96 14.13 -17.89 3.13
C LYS A 96 13.09 -16.78 3.17
N VAL A 97 13.19 -15.85 2.22
CA VAL A 97 12.12 -14.89 1.96
C VAL A 97 10.91 -15.65 1.41
N GLN A 98 9.76 -15.43 2.02
CA GLN A 98 8.50 -16.11 1.70
C GLN A 98 7.62 -15.22 0.84
N TRP A 99 6.76 -15.83 0.03
CA TRP A 99 5.74 -15.18 -0.76
C TRP A 99 4.37 -15.42 -0.11
N ASP A 100 3.63 -14.36 0.22
CA ASP A 100 2.22 -14.46 0.61
C ASP A 100 1.32 -14.26 -0.61
N ASP A 101 0.68 -15.33 -1.06
CA ASP A 101 -0.17 -15.28 -2.24
C ASP A 101 -1.46 -14.46 -2.04
N ARG A 102 -1.83 -14.13 -0.80
CA ARG A 102 -3.02 -13.30 -0.54
C ARG A 102 -2.71 -11.81 -0.71
N SER A 103 -1.68 -11.31 -0.04
CA SER A 103 -1.25 -9.91 -0.19
C SER A 103 -0.50 -9.63 -1.48
N LYS A 104 0.10 -10.68 -2.08
CA LYS A 104 1.06 -10.57 -3.18
C LYS A 104 2.33 -9.81 -2.79
N GLU A 105 2.76 -9.97 -1.54
CA GLU A 105 3.99 -9.40 -1.00
C GLU A 105 4.95 -10.47 -0.47
N HIS A 106 6.23 -10.13 -0.43
CA HIS A 106 7.25 -10.94 0.23
C HIS A 106 7.36 -10.56 1.71
N PHE A 107 7.58 -11.54 2.57
CA PHE A 107 7.86 -11.35 4.00
C PHE A 107 8.88 -12.37 4.50
N PHE A 108 9.44 -12.14 5.68
CA PHE A 108 10.29 -13.10 6.36
C PHE A 108 10.29 -12.82 7.87
N GLU A 109 10.43 -13.88 8.66
CA GLU A 109 10.39 -13.86 10.12
C GLU A 109 11.55 -14.71 10.64
N SER A 110 12.13 -14.29 11.77
CA SER A 110 13.27 -14.95 12.43
C SER A 110 12.88 -15.64 13.73
#